data_AF-A0A6J6EKU1-F1
#
_entry.id   AF-A0A6J6EKU1-F1
#
_cell.length_a   1.000
_cell.length_b   1.000
_cell.length_c   1.000
_cell.angle_alpha   90.00
_cell.angle_beta   90.00
_cell.angle_gamma   90.00
#
_symmetry.space_group_name_H-M   'P 1'
#
loop_
_entity.id
_entity.type
_entity.pdbx_description
1 polymer ?
#
loop_
_entity_poly.entity_id
_entity_poly.type
_entity_poly.pdbx_seq_one_letter_code
_entity_poly.pdbx_strand_id
1 'polypeptide(L)'
;MKVARDSRGFEATGLKHWRVLATAAGALFIRSYERGERVHLSMLSRGYEGVLPHDEVEKSKASSWIMVLIYPFVAVVILVTTTLIGNL
;
A
#
# COMPACT_ATOMS: atom_id res chain seq x y z
N MET A 1 -9.91 -13.86 12.14
CA MET A 1 -10.18 -13.71 13.60
C MET A 1 -11.38 -12.82 13.90
N LYS A 2 -11.66 -11.77 13.10
CA LYS A 2 -12.86 -10.94 13.24
C LYS A 2 -14.17 -11.74 13.08
N VAL A 3 -14.32 -12.45 11.97
CA VAL A 3 -15.52 -13.29 11.68
C VAL A 3 -15.85 -14.23 12.83
N ALA A 4 -14.86 -14.92 13.40
CA ALA A 4 -15.05 -15.83 14.53
C ALA A 4 -15.49 -15.13 15.83
N ARG A 5 -15.17 -13.85 16.02
CA ARG A 5 -15.64 -13.05 17.16
C ARG A 5 -17.07 -12.56 16.92
N ASP A 6 -17.34 -12.06 15.73
CA ASP A 6 -18.66 -11.57 15.34
C ASP A 6 -19.70 -12.72 15.42
N SER A 7 -19.34 -13.94 15.01
CA SER A 7 -20.19 -15.14 15.16
C SER A 7 -20.46 -15.56 16.61
N ARG A 8 -19.64 -15.12 17.58
CA ARG A 8 -19.84 -15.39 19.02
C ARG A 8 -20.65 -14.29 19.71
N GLY A 9 -21.26 -13.38 18.96
CA GLY A 9 -22.04 -12.26 19.49
C GLY A 9 -21.17 -11.15 20.07
N PHE A 10 -19.91 -11.02 19.64
CA PHE A 10 -19.02 -9.98 20.13
C PHE A 10 -19.22 -8.68 19.35
N GLU A 11 -19.86 -7.69 19.95
CA GLU A 11 -19.82 -6.30 19.47
C GLU A 11 -18.74 -5.50 20.22
N ALA A 12 -17.92 -4.75 19.48
CA ALA A 12 -16.83 -3.97 20.03
C ALA A 12 -17.31 -2.55 20.42
N THR A 13 -18.15 -2.46 21.45
CA THR A 13 -18.90 -1.21 21.74
C THR A 13 -18.24 -0.32 22.81
N GLY A 14 -16.99 -0.58 23.23
CA GLY A 14 -16.29 0.29 24.20
C GLY A 14 -14.91 -0.16 24.69
N LEU A 15 -14.34 0.60 25.64
CA LEU A 15 -12.99 0.42 26.21
C LEU A 15 -12.76 -0.96 26.87
N LYS A 16 -13.80 -1.58 27.45
CA LYS A 16 -13.72 -2.93 28.05
C LYS A 16 -13.31 -4.01 27.04
N HIS A 17 -13.53 -3.77 25.74
CA HIS A 17 -13.23 -4.72 24.66
C HIS A 17 -11.77 -4.68 24.20
N TRP A 18 -10.98 -3.69 24.64
CA TRP A 18 -9.56 -3.56 24.30
C TRP A 18 -8.73 -4.77 24.71
N ARG A 19 -9.03 -5.37 25.86
CA ARG A 19 -8.34 -6.59 26.32
C ARG A 19 -8.50 -7.75 25.33
N VAL A 20 -9.69 -7.91 24.75
CA VAL A 20 -9.97 -8.97 23.77
C VAL A 20 -9.36 -8.63 22.41
N LEU A 21 -9.31 -7.34 22.03
CA LEU A 21 -8.60 -6.90 20.83
C LEU A 21 -7.08 -7.15 20.95
N ALA A 22 -6.49 -6.83 22.10
CA ALA A 22 -5.07 -7.07 22.37
C ALA A 22 -4.71 -8.57 22.28
N THR A 23 -5.54 -9.46 22.84
CA THR A 23 -5.28 -10.91 22.74
C THR A 23 -5.43 -11.42 21.30
N ALA A 24 -6.44 -10.94 20.56
CA ALA A 24 -6.59 -11.30 19.16
C ALA A 24 -5.44 -10.76 18.29
N ALA A 25 -4.96 -9.54 18.57
CA ALA A 25 -3.80 -8.96 17.90
C ALA A 25 -2.53 -9.77 18.19
N GLY A 26 -2.27 -10.14 19.45
CA GLY A 26 -1.14 -10.99 19.82
C GLY A 26 -1.19 -12.36 19.15
N ALA A 27 -2.35 -13.03 19.15
CA ALA A 27 -2.51 -14.31 18.48
C ALA A 27 -2.37 -14.22 16.95
N LEU A 28 -2.82 -13.12 16.34
CA LEU A 28 -2.62 -12.87 14.91
C LEU A 28 -1.15 -12.61 14.59
N PHE A 29 -0.47 -11.82 15.41
CA PHE A 29 0.94 -11.51 15.24
C PHE A 29 1.80 -12.78 15.21
N ILE A 30 1.64 -13.65 16.21
CA ILE A 30 2.36 -14.93 16.29
C ILE A 30 2.10 -15.77 15.03
N ARG A 31 0.84 -15.96 14.64
CA ARG A 31 0.49 -16.74 13.45
C ARG A 31 1.03 -16.14 12.15
N SER A 32 1.04 -14.82 12.02
CA SER A 32 1.60 -14.13 10.86
C SER A 32 3.11 -14.29 10.79
N TYR A 33 3.79 -14.26 11.94
CA TYR A 33 5.22 -14.48 12.04
C TYR A 33 5.58 -15.91 11.65
N GLU A 34 4.96 -16.92 12.27
CA GLU A 34 5.19 -18.34 11.96
C GLU A 34 4.85 -18.70 10.51
N ARG A 35 3.81 -18.09 9.93
CA ARG A 35 3.50 -18.27 8.51
C ARG A 35 4.53 -17.57 7.63
N GLY A 36 4.96 -16.36 8.00
CA GLY A 36 5.99 -15.60 7.31
C GLY A 36 7.32 -16.35 7.26
N GLU A 37 7.76 -16.90 8.39
CA GLU A 37 8.96 -17.73 8.49
C GLU A 37 8.86 -18.97 7.59
N ARG A 38 7.74 -19.71 7.64
CA ARG A 38 7.52 -20.87 6.77
C ARG A 38 7.59 -20.52 5.28
N VAL A 39 7.00 -19.39 4.90
CA VAL A 39 7.09 -18.90 3.52
C VAL A 39 8.54 -18.50 3.19
N HIS A 40 9.22 -17.78 4.08
CA HIS A 40 10.62 -17.38 3.88
C HIS A 40 11.55 -18.59 3.72
N LEU A 41 11.39 -19.64 4.51
CA LEU A 41 12.14 -20.88 4.36
C LEU A 41 11.84 -21.57 3.01
N SER A 42 10.59 -21.53 2.55
CA SER A 42 10.23 -22.04 1.22
C SER A 42 10.77 -21.17 0.07
N MET A 43 10.95 -19.88 0.32
CA MET A 43 11.61 -18.96 -0.62
C MET A 43 13.09 -19.31 -0.69
N LEU A 44 13.75 -19.49 0.46
CA LEU A 44 15.17 -19.84 0.54
C LEU A 44 15.48 -21.16 -0.18
N SER A 45 14.63 -22.18 -0.03
CA SER A 45 14.81 -23.46 -0.75
C SER A 45 14.65 -23.35 -2.27
N ARG A 46 13.95 -22.32 -2.75
CA ARG A 46 13.81 -21.99 -4.18
C ARG A 46 14.93 -21.06 -4.69
N GLY A 47 15.90 -20.71 -3.86
CA GLY A 47 17.01 -19.82 -4.22
C GLY A 47 16.71 -18.34 -4.02
N TYR A 48 15.86 -17.98 -3.07
CA TYR A 48 15.62 -16.57 -2.73
C TYR A 48 16.87 -15.88 -2.19
N GLU A 49 17.34 -14.85 -2.90
CA GLU A 49 18.59 -14.14 -2.60
C GLU A 49 18.39 -12.87 -1.74
N GLY A 50 17.23 -12.71 -1.10
CA GLY A 50 16.93 -11.52 -0.27
C GLY A 50 16.21 -10.40 -1.02
N VAL A 51 16.02 -10.54 -2.33
CA VAL A 51 15.26 -9.62 -3.17
C VAL A 51 13.95 -10.28 -3.58
N LEU A 52 12.81 -9.68 -3.25
CA LEU A 52 11.53 -10.12 -3.81
C LEU A 52 11.59 -9.94 -5.32
N PRO A 53 11.32 -10.99 -6.13
CA PRO A 53 11.13 -10.79 -7.55
C PRO A 53 10.03 -9.74 -7.70
N HIS A 54 10.37 -8.62 -8.34
CA HIS A 54 9.39 -7.64 -8.73
C HIS A 54 8.49 -8.35 -9.74
N ASP A 55 7.31 -8.80 -9.32
CA ASP A 55 6.26 -9.13 -10.26
C ASP A 55 6.08 -7.88 -11.10
N GLU A 56 6.54 -7.93 -12.34
CA GLU A 56 6.38 -6.86 -13.31
C GLU A 56 4.88 -6.64 -13.54
N VAL A 57 4.26 -5.81 -12.71
CA VAL A 57 3.02 -5.11 -13.06
C VAL A 57 3.42 -3.88 -13.89
N GLU A 58 4.22 -4.11 -14.92
CA GLU A 58 4.52 -3.15 -15.97
C GLU A 58 3.43 -3.26 -17.05
N LYS A 59 2.28 -2.65 -16.77
CA LYS A 59 1.43 -2.10 -17.85
C LYS A 59 0.91 -0.72 -17.47
N SER A 60 1.76 0.14 -16.89
CA SER A 60 1.53 1.59 -16.94
C SER A 60 1.89 2.08 -18.35
N LYS A 61 0.94 1.82 -19.25
CA LYS A 61 0.71 2.32 -20.60
C LYS A 61 1.45 3.64 -20.87
N ALA A 62 2.16 3.73 -21.99
CA ALA A 62 2.78 4.95 -22.55
C ALA A 62 1.86 6.21 -22.55
N SER A 63 0.55 6.03 -22.36
CA SER A 63 -0.43 7.08 -22.09
C SER A 63 -0.13 7.96 -20.87
N SER A 64 0.55 7.44 -19.83
CA SER A 64 0.86 8.23 -18.61
C SER A 64 1.92 9.31 -18.86
N TRP A 65 2.81 9.11 -19.84
CA TRP A 65 3.84 10.10 -20.19
C TRP A 65 3.26 11.38 -20.79
N ILE A 66 2.20 11.25 -21.60
CA ILE A 66 1.52 12.41 -22.20
C ILE A 66 0.82 13.23 -21.11
N MET A 67 0.25 12.57 -20.09
CA MET A 67 -0.41 13.25 -18.97
C MET A 67 0.59 13.98 -18.06
N VAL A 68 1.83 13.51 -17.94
CA VAL A 68 2.89 14.23 -17.22
C VAL A 68 3.38 15.45 -18.02
N LEU A 69 3.43 15.36 -19.36
CA LEU A 69 3.96 16.44 -20.22
C LEU A 69 3.04 17.66 -20.31
N ILE A 70 1.74 17.51 -20.06
CA ILE A 70 0.78 18.61 -20.21
C ILE A 70 0.89 19.65 -19.09
N TYR A 71 1.23 19.23 -17.86
CA TYR A 71 1.38 20.12 -16.71
C TYR A 71 2.47 21.20 -16.90
N PRO A 72 3.72 20.87 -17.31
CA PRO A 72 4.74 21.88 -17.54
C PRO A 72 4.43 22.76 -18.76
N PHE A 73 3.79 22.22 -19.79
CA PHE A 73 3.41 23.01 -20.97
C PHE A 73 2.42 24.12 -20.61
N VAL A 74 1.38 23.80 -19.84
CA VAL A 74 0.40 24.78 -19.35
C VAL A 74 1.08 25.85 -18.50
N ALA A 75 2.01 25.46 -17.61
CA ALA A 75 2.75 26.42 -16.78
C ALA A 75 3.56 27.42 -17.62
N VAL A 76 4.24 26.96 -18.67
CA VAL A 76 5.03 27.83 -19.58
C VAL A 76 4.13 28.79 -20.35
N VAL A 77 2.99 28.31 -20.86
CA VAL A 77 2.03 29.17 -21.55
C VAL A 77 1.52 30.27 -20.63
N ILE A 78 1.11 29.93 -19.40
CA ILE A 78 0.67 30.92 -18.41
C ILE A 78 1.77 31.94 -18.14
N LEU A 79 3.01 31.50 -17.89
CA LEU A 79 4.14 32.39 -17.63
C LEU A 79 4.42 33.35 -18.80
N VAL A 80 4.35 32.86 -20.04
CA VAL A 80 4.55 33.70 -21.23
C VAL A 80 3.41 34.72 -21.37
N THR A 81 2.16 34.31 -21.14
CA THR A 81 1.03 35.24 -21.19
C THR A 81 1.10 36.31 -20.11
N THR A 82 1.50 35.98 -18.89
CA THR A 82 1.61 36.96 -17.81
C THR A 82 2.77 37.93 -18.02
N THR A 83 3.91 37.46 -18.52
CA THR A 83 5.06 38.31 -18.83
C THR A 83 4.81 39.25 -20.00
N LEU A 84 4.07 38.82 -21.03
CA LEU A 84 3.71 39.68 -22.17
C LEU A 84 2.68 40.75 -21.80
N ILE A 85 1.69 40.44 -20.96
CA ILE A 85 0.68 41.42 -20.52
C ILE A 85 1.25 42.40 -19.49
N GLY A 86 2.14 41.94 -18.60
CA GLY A 86 2.77 42.81 -17.61
C GLY A 86 3.86 43.75 -18.16
N ASN A 87 4.31 43.52 -19.40
CA ASN A 87 5.32 44.33 -20.08
C ASN A 87 4.72 45.32 -21.12
N LEU A 88 3.41 45.55 -21.04
CA LEU A 88 2.61 46.44 -21.89
C LEU A 88 1.92 47.48 -21.01
#